data_AF-A0A651ECS3-F1
#
_entry.id   AF-A0A651ECS3-F1
#
_cell.length_a   1.000
_cell.length_b   1.000
_cell.length_c   1.000
_cell.angle_alpha   90.00
_cell.angle_beta   90.00
_cell.angle_gamma   90.00
#
_symmetry.space_group_name_H-M   'P 1'
#
loop_
_entity.id
_entity.type
_entity.pdbx_description
1 polymer ?
#
loop_
_entity_poly.entity_id
_entity_poly.type
_entity_poly.pdbx_seq_one_letter_code
_entity_poly.pdbx_strand_id
1 'polypeptide(L)'
;MTVLVNNEKVDVTLENEHTVGDVVRELAGWLRDQGMELHAISLDDKKVALDETVGWHDRAVDSVETIALDAMMHPSRDPETLMILLELLGLIERNIEQGNRDNLVEAMREYEYARPTLARALNASADTGVPALSILDDLAAKVKNDPDVFTSDNDAARRTVTAASAVVLELAGRLSEFQNPEQQLNITREALRAQIAELSDIAVMLQQGRDADAMKQLLKFTELVEKLIRLGAWSHGEGSELNTFFGELIQAFEAEDTVLIGDLVEYEILPRIEALLDSDDAGS
;
A
#
# COMPACT_ATOMS: atom_id res chain seq x y z
N MET A 1 31.27 -2.59 14.82
CA MET A 1 29.82 -2.34 14.95
C MET A 1 29.07 -3.66 14.87
N THR A 2 28.02 -3.82 15.66
CA THR A 2 27.07 -4.95 15.61
C THR A 2 25.71 -4.43 15.15
N VAL A 3 25.07 -5.14 14.22
CA VAL A 3 23.70 -4.84 13.80
C VAL A 3 22.77 -5.92 14.34
N LEU A 4 21.68 -5.49 14.97
CA LEU A 4 20.62 -6.34 15.46
C LEU A 4 19.31 -5.98 14.75
N VAL A 5 18.56 -6.98 14.30
CA VAL A 5 17.19 -6.83 13.81
C VAL A 5 16.31 -7.70 14.69
N ASN A 6 15.31 -7.12 15.36
CA ASN A 6 14.44 -7.82 16.30
C ASN A 6 15.21 -8.64 17.34
N ASN A 7 16.31 -8.07 17.85
CA ASN A 7 17.22 -8.67 18.82
C ASN A 7 18.03 -9.88 18.31
N GLU A 8 17.97 -10.17 17.00
CA GLU A 8 18.83 -11.16 16.35
C GLU A 8 19.98 -10.48 15.62
N LYS A 9 21.19 -11.04 15.74
CA LYS A 9 22.36 -10.50 15.08
C LYS A 9 22.29 -10.79 13.58
N VAL A 10 22.44 -9.74 12.77
CA VAL A 10 22.51 -9.85 11.31
C VAL A 10 23.94 -9.54 10.87
N ASP A 11 24.48 -10.36 9.97
CA ASP A 11 25.77 -10.09 9.36
C ASP A 11 25.57 -9.11 8.20
N VAL A 12 26.10 -7.90 8.36
CA VAL A 12 26.01 -6.82 7.38
C VAL A 12 27.42 -6.50 6.91
N THR A 13 27.61 -6.38 5.60
CA THR A 13 28.87 -5.93 5.01
C THR A 13 28.69 -4.48 4.60
N LEU A 14 29.50 -3.58 5.14
CA LEU A 14 29.48 -2.18 4.73
C LEU A 14 30.31 -2.04 3.45
N GLU A 15 29.69 -1.59 2.37
CA GLU A 15 30.36 -1.35 1.09
C GLU A 15 30.66 0.14 0.91
N ASN A 16 29.66 1.01 1.06
CA ASN A 16 29.79 2.45 0.85
C ASN A 16 29.23 3.29 2.02
N GLU A 17 28.74 2.65 3.08
CA GLU A 17 28.04 3.30 4.17
C GLU A 17 29.05 3.94 5.12
N HIS A 18 28.98 5.26 5.28
CA HIS A 18 29.88 6.02 6.14
C HIS A 18 29.18 6.53 7.41
N THR A 19 27.87 6.66 7.35
CA THR A 19 27.05 7.17 8.45
C THR A 19 26.08 6.11 8.95
N VAL A 20 25.61 6.29 10.19
CA VAL A 20 24.53 5.47 10.76
C VAL A 20 23.26 5.58 9.90
N GLY A 21 22.99 6.76 9.34
CA GLY A 21 21.87 6.98 8.43
C GLY A 21 21.93 6.10 7.19
N ASP A 22 23.12 5.94 6.59
CA ASP A 22 23.30 5.09 5.41
C ASP A 22 23.01 3.63 5.71
N VAL A 23 23.58 3.11 6.80
CA VAL A 23 23.36 1.73 7.26
C VAL A 23 21.89 1.47 7.56
N VAL A 24 21.23 2.38 8.29
CA VAL A 24 19.81 2.23 8.62
C VAL A 24 18.95 2.29 7.36
N ARG A 25 19.26 3.17 6.40
CA ARG A 25 18.50 3.30 5.15
C ARG A 25 18.58 2.04 4.30
N GLU A 26 19.77 1.48 4.17
CA GLU A 26 19.99 0.22 3.44
C GLU A 26 19.25 -0.93 4.11
N LEU A 27 19.41 -1.09 5.43
CA LEU A 27 18.71 -2.12 6.20
C LEU A 27 17.19 -1.94 6.18
N ALA A 28 16.69 -0.70 6.22
CA ALA A 28 15.27 -0.41 6.07
C ALA A 28 14.75 -0.79 4.68
N GLY A 29 15.56 -0.60 3.63
CA GLY A 29 15.28 -1.12 2.29
C GLY A 29 15.18 -2.64 2.28
N TRP A 30 16.19 -3.32 2.82
CA TRP A 30 16.19 -4.78 2.96
C TRP A 30 14.99 -5.31 3.76
N LEU A 31 14.64 -4.67 4.88
CA LEU A 31 13.46 -5.00 5.67
C LEU A 31 12.17 -4.86 4.85
N ARG A 32 12.05 -3.79 4.07
CA ARG A 32 10.88 -3.53 3.22
C ARG A 32 10.70 -4.59 2.14
N ASP A 33 11.80 -5.08 1.56
CA ASP A 33 11.77 -6.16 0.60
C ASP A 33 11.19 -7.44 1.23
N GLN A 34 11.58 -7.72 2.47
CA GLN A 34 11.02 -8.80 3.29
C GLN A 34 9.59 -8.54 3.78
N GLY A 35 9.01 -7.37 3.46
CA GLY A 35 7.66 -7.00 3.87
C GLY A 35 7.52 -6.47 5.28
N MET A 36 8.65 -6.10 5.89
CA MET A 36 8.70 -5.49 7.21
C MET A 36 8.87 -3.97 7.10
N GLU A 37 8.39 -3.27 8.12
CA GLU A 37 8.61 -1.84 8.30
C GLU A 37 9.43 -1.60 9.56
N LEU A 38 10.37 -0.66 9.46
CA LEU A 38 11.14 -0.19 10.59
C LEU A 38 10.26 0.62 11.54
N HIS A 39 10.16 0.17 12.79
CA HIS A 39 9.31 0.78 13.82
C HIS A 39 10.11 1.52 14.89
N ALA A 40 11.33 1.09 15.17
CA ALA A 40 12.25 1.82 16.04
C ALA A 40 13.71 1.54 15.72
N ILE A 41 14.56 2.50 16.07
CA ILE A 41 16.02 2.36 16.04
C ILE A 41 16.52 2.59 17.46
N SER A 42 17.50 1.80 17.89
CA SER A 42 18.29 2.05 19.09
C SER A 42 19.77 2.04 18.76
N LEU A 43 20.50 3.06 19.22
CA LEU A 43 21.95 3.17 19.09
C LEU A 43 22.57 3.03 20.47
N ASP A 44 23.43 2.02 20.66
CA ASP A 44 24.05 1.72 21.96
C ASP A 44 23.01 1.64 23.10
N ASP A 45 21.97 0.83 22.89
CA ASP A 45 20.80 0.65 23.79
C ASP A 45 19.94 1.89 24.06
N LYS A 46 20.18 2.99 23.33
CA LYS A 46 19.37 4.21 23.42
C LYS A 46 18.46 4.34 22.21
N LYS A 47 17.16 4.24 22.46
CA LYS A 47 16.14 4.47 21.45
C LYS A 47 16.25 5.90 20.90
N VAL A 48 16.35 6.01 19.58
CA VAL A 48 16.32 7.28 18.86
C VAL A 48 14.99 7.42 18.13
N ALA A 49 14.59 8.66 17.86
CA ALA A 49 13.43 8.91 17.03
C ALA A 49 13.76 8.57 15.56
N LEU A 50 12.77 8.05 14.84
CA LEU A 50 12.92 7.70 13.42
C LEU A 50 13.00 8.93 12.51
N ASP A 51 12.65 10.11 13.02
CA ASP A 51 12.74 11.32 12.23
C ASP A 51 14.20 11.75 12.05
N GLU A 52 14.52 12.21 10.85
CA GLU A 52 15.89 12.60 10.50
C GLU A 52 16.32 13.87 11.25
N THR A 53 15.41 14.58 11.92
CA THR A 53 15.70 15.86 12.58
C THR A 53 16.62 15.74 13.81
N VAL A 54 16.81 14.53 14.35
CA VAL A 54 17.52 14.28 15.61
C VAL A 54 19.03 14.04 15.42
N GLY A 55 19.57 14.26 14.21
CA GLY A 55 21.02 14.32 13.96
C GLY A 55 21.78 13.01 14.17
N TRP A 56 21.08 11.89 14.40
CA TRP A 56 21.69 10.57 14.49
C TRP A 56 22.11 10.05 13.11
N HIS A 57 21.44 10.50 12.04
CA HIS A 57 21.68 10.08 10.66
C HIS A 57 23.10 10.44 10.19
N ASP A 58 23.62 11.61 10.58
CA ASP A 58 24.95 12.11 10.20
C ASP A 58 26.09 11.51 11.04
N ARG A 59 25.78 10.73 12.09
CA ARG A 59 26.82 10.16 12.94
C ARG A 59 27.67 9.18 12.13
N ALA A 60 28.99 9.29 12.27
CA ALA A 60 29.91 8.30 11.68
C ALA A 60 29.57 6.91 12.21
N VAL A 61 29.54 5.92 11.32
CA VAL A 61 29.19 4.53 11.66
C VAL A 61 30.13 3.94 12.74
N ASP A 62 31.41 4.32 12.71
CA ASP A 62 32.42 3.90 13.69
C ASP A 62 32.20 4.49 15.10
N SER A 63 31.32 5.48 15.24
CA SER A 63 30.99 6.12 16.52
C SER A 63 29.91 5.39 17.32
N VAL A 64 29.40 4.27 16.79
CA VAL A 64 28.35 3.46 17.39
C VAL A 64 28.83 2.01 17.48
N GLU A 65 28.68 1.40 18.64
CA GLU A 65 29.05 0.00 18.83
C GLU A 65 27.93 -0.92 18.35
N THR A 66 26.68 -0.56 18.64
CA THR A 66 25.49 -1.36 18.31
C THR A 66 24.38 -0.54 17.67
N ILE A 67 23.88 -1.00 16.52
CA ILE A 67 22.65 -0.52 15.89
C ILE A 67 21.61 -1.63 16.05
N ALA A 68 20.50 -1.34 16.72
CA ALA A 68 19.37 -2.25 16.84
C ALA A 68 18.14 -1.69 16.14
N LEU A 69 17.52 -2.50 15.30
CA LEU A 69 16.32 -2.18 14.54
C LEU A 69 15.16 -3.05 15.04
N ASP A 70 14.08 -2.41 15.47
CA ASP A 70 12.81 -3.09 15.71
C ASP A 70 11.96 -2.98 14.45
N ALA A 71 11.68 -4.12 13.82
CA ALA A 71 10.93 -4.22 12.58
C ALA A 71 9.69 -5.09 12.76
N MET A 72 8.58 -4.69 12.16
CA MET A 72 7.31 -5.43 12.22
C MET A 72 6.82 -5.71 10.80
N MET A 73 6.11 -6.82 10.60
CA MET A 73 5.43 -7.08 9.32
C MET A 73 4.49 -5.93 9.00
N HIS A 74 4.52 -5.46 7.76
CA HIS A 74 3.58 -4.46 7.29
C HIS A 74 2.14 -5.02 7.45
N PRO A 75 1.16 -4.25 7.95
CA PRO A 75 -0.22 -4.74 8.15
C PRO A 75 -0.86 -5.33 6.88
N SER A 76 -0.53 -4.79 5.71
CA SER A 76 -0.99 -5.34 4.42
C SER A 76 -0.34 -6.69 4.07
N ARG A 77 0.66 -7.13 4.82
CA ARG A 77 1.39 -8.39 4.70
C ARG A 77 1.21 -9.31 5.90
N ASP A 78 0.29 -8.99 6.80
CA ASP A 78 -0.07 -9.81 7.95
C ASP A 78 -1.53 -10.31 7.81
N PRO A 79 -1.73 -11.58 7.43
CA PRO A 79 -3.06 -12.17 7.27
C PRO A 79 -3.93 -12.06 8.53
N GLU A 80 -3.34 -12.17 9.72
CA GLU A 80 -4.08 -12.10 10.98
C GLU A 80 -4.63 -10.68 11.19
N THR A 81 -3.78 -9.67 10.99
CA THR A 81 -4.21 -8.26 11.03
C THR A 81 -5.30 -7.98 10.00
N LEU A 82 -5.17 -8.46 8.76
CA LEU A 82 -6.19 -8.29 7.72
C LEU A 82 -7.53 -8.91 8.13
N MET A 83 -7.51 -10.11 8.73
CA MET A 83 -8.71 -10.78 9.23
C MET A 83 -9.39 -10.00 10.35
N ILE A 84 -8.62 -9.46 11.31
CA ILE A 84 -9.15 -8.64 12.41
C ILE A 84 -9.83 -7.37 11.85
N LEU A 85 -9.19 -6.69 10.89
CA LEU A 85 -9.75 -5.50 10.25
C LEU A 85 -11.03 -5.83 9.48
N LEU A 86 -11.08 -6.95 8.76
CA LEU A 86 -12.27 -7.43 8.06
C LEU A 86 -13.42 -7.75 9.03
N GLU A 87 -13.13 -8.40 10.15
CA GLU A 87 -14.14 -8.72 11.16
C GLU A 87 -14.76 -7.45 11.75
N LEU A 88 -13.91 -6.46 12.06
CA LEU A 88 -14.34 -5.15 12.56
C LEU A 88 -15.24 -4.41 11.56
N LEU A 89 -14.85 -4.36 10.29
CA LEU A 89 -15.67 -3.71 9.26
C LEU A 89 -17.00 -4.43 9.05
N GLY A 90 -16.99 -5.77 9.05
CA GLY A 90 -18.22 -6.56 9.00
C GLY A 90 -19.11 -6.38 10.24
N LEU A 91 -18.52 -6.13 11.41
CA LEU A 91 -19.27 -5.78 12.63
C LEU A 91 -19.97 -4.43 12.45
N ILE A 92 -19.29 -3.43 11.88
CA ILE A 92 -19.85 -2.10 11.60
C ILE A 92 -21.04 -2.24 10.63
N GLU A 93 -20.85 -2.92 9.50
CA GLU A 93 -21.90 -3.13 8.49
C GLU A 93 -23.14 -3.79 9.09
N ARG A 94 -22.97 -4.93 9.78
CA ARG A 94 -24.09 -5.67 10.38
C ARG A 94 -24.85 -4.83 11.41
N ASN A 95 -24.16 -4.04 12.23
CA ASN A 95 -24.83 -3.21 13.23
C ASN A 95 -25.58 -2.04 12.60
N ILE A 96 -25.09 -1.47 11.50
CA ILE A 96 -25.82 -0.46 10.72
C ILE A 96 -27.09 -1.07 10.11
N GLU A 97 -26.97 -2.23 9.45
CA GLU A 97 -28.10 -2.92 8.80
C GLU A 97 -29.19 -3.34 9.79
N GLN A 98 -28.79 -3.83 10.96
CA GLN A 98 -29.70 -4.27 12.02
C GLN A 98 -30.25 -3.12 12.87
N GLY A 99 -29.74 -1.89 12.68
CA GLY A 99 -30.07 -0.74 13.53
C GLY A 99 -29.65 -0.93 14.99
N ASN A 100 -28.62 -1.73 15.26
CA ASN A 100 -28.14 -2.02 16.60
C ASN A 100 -27.15 -0.95 17.07
N ARG A 101 -27.69 0.07 17.73
CA ARG A 101 -26.97 1.30 18.09
C ARG A 101 -25.86 1.08 19.11
N ASP A 102 -26.14 0.37 20.19
CA ASP A 102 -25.18 0.18 21.27
C ASP A 102 -23.93 -0.57 20.76
N ASN A 103 -24.15 -1.62 19.96
CA ASN A 103 -23.07 -2.35 19.34
C ASN A 103 -22.34 -1.54 18.27
N LEU A 104 -23.04 -0.66 17.53
CA LEU A 104 -22.39 0.24 16.57
C LEU A 104 -21.46 1.24 17.28
N VAL A 105 -21.88 1.78 18.43
CA VAL A 105 -21.04 2.69 19.24
C VAL A 105 -19.76 1.99 19.67
N GLU A 106 -19.85 0.76 20.18
CA GLU A 106 -18.65 0.00 20.56
C GLU A 106 -17.78 -0.35 19.33
N ALA A 107 -18.39 -0.79 18.22
CA ALA A 107 -17.66 -1.07 16.97
C ALA A 107 -16.91 0.17 16.45
N MET A 108 -17.50 1.37 16.56
CA MET A 108 -16.85 2.61 16.14
C MET A 108 -15.71 3.04 17.07
N ARG A 109 -15.74 2.66 18.36
CA ARG A 109 -14.58 2.87 19.25
C ARG A 109 -13.42 1.97 18.86
N GLU A 110 -13.68 0.70 18.60
CA GLU A 110 -12.67 -0.24 18.09
C GLU A 110 -12.09 0.25 16.75
N TYR A 111 -12.94 0.81 15.88
CA TYR A 111 -12.50 1.49 14.66
C TYR A 111 -11.54 2.65 14.93
N GLU A 112 -11.83 3.56 15.87
CA GLU A 112 -10.91 4.67 16.19
C GLU A 112 -9.51 4.16 16.57
N TYR A 113 -9.42 3.04 17.30
CA TYR A 113 -8.14 2.40 17.63
C TYR A 113 -7.49 1.70 16.43
N ALA A 114 -8.27 1.02 15.60
CA ALA A 114 -7.77 0.28 14.44
C ALA A 114 -7.46 1.17 13.22
N ARG A 115 -7.95 2.41 13.19
CA ARG A 115 -7.86 3.34 12.05
C ARG A 115 -6.42 3.56 11.53
N PRO A 116 -5.38 3.75 12.38
CA PRO A 116 -4.00 3.88 11.89
C PRO A 116 -3.51 2.61 11.18
N THR A 117 -3.84 1.44 11.74
CA THR A 117 -3.50 0.13 11.14
C THR A 117 -4.24 -0.07 9.83
N LEU A 118 -5.52 0.31 9.77
CA LEU A 118 -6.33 0.22 8.55
C LEU A 118 -5.78 1.11 7.44
N ALA A 119 -5.40 2.35 7.74
CA ALA A 119 -4.80 3.24 6.75
C ALA A 119 -3.47 2.69 6.19
N ARG A 120 -2.60 2.16 7.07
CA ARG A 120 -1.38 1.45 6.64
C ARG A 120 -1.73 0.21 5.81
N ALA A 121 -2.68 -0.60 6.26
CA ALA A 121 -3.13 -1.79 5.56
C ALA A 121 -3.74 -1.49 4.18
N LEU A 122 -4.12 -0.26 3.89
CA LEU A 122 -4.61 0.21 2.57
C LEU A 122 -3.56 1.01 1.79
N ASN A 123 -2.37 1.23 2.33
CA ASN A 123 -1.36 2.16 1.80
C ASN A 123 -1.89 3.59 1.61
N ALA A 124 -2.84 4.01 2.45
CA ALA A 124 -3.37 5.36 2.40
C ALA A 124 -2.32 6.35 2.91
N SER A 125 -1.81 7.24 2.06
CA SER A 125 -0.93 8.33 2.50
C SER A 125 -1.72 9.37 3.32
N ALA A 126 -1.02 10.19 4.10
CA ALA A 126 -1.62 11.28 4.87
C ALA A 126 -2.30 12.33 3.97
N ASP A 127 -1.81 12.52 2.74
CA ASP A 127 -2.25 13.58 1.83
C ASP A 127 -3.28 13.12 0.78
N THR A 128 -3.30 11.84 0.42
CA THR A 128 -4.17 11.28 -0.64
C THR A 128 -5.34 10.44 -0.11
N GLY A 129 -5.61 10.51 1.19
CA GLY A 129 -6.46 9.61 1.97
C GLY A 129 -7.59 8.90 1.21
N VAL A 130 -7.76 7.59 1.48
CA VAL A 130 -8.80 6.77 0.86
C VAL A 130 -10.19 7.36 1.18
N PRO A 131 -11.02 7.77 0.20
CA PRO A 131 -12.31 8.42 0.45
C PRO A 131 -13.22 7.60 1.36
N ALA A 132 -13.16 6.27 1.27
CA ALA A 132 -13.92 5.38 2.15
C ALA A 132 -13.55 5.53 3.63
N LEU A 133 -12.27 5.81 3.95
CA LEU A 133 -11.84 6.07 5.33
C LEU A 133 -12.43 7.37 5.86
N SER A 134 -12.48 8.44 5.05
CA SER A 134 -13.12 9.69 5.51
C SER A 134 -14.61 9.53 5.84
N ILE A 135 -15.31 8.66 5.12
CA ILE A 135 -16.73 8.37 5.41
C ILE A 135 -16.88 7.60 6.73
N LEU A 136 -15.94 6.71 7.03
CA LEU A 136 -15.89 5.98 8.30
C LEU A 136 -15.47 6.89 9.47
N ASP A 137 -14.50 7.78 9.27
CA ASP A 137 -14.09 8.82 10.23
C ASP A 137 -15.28 9.75 10.55
N ASP A 138 -16.02 10.19 9.53
CA ASP A 138 -17.26 10.97 9.68
C ASP A 138 -18.34 10.20 10.47
N LEU A 139 -18.47 8.90 10.23
CA LEU A 139 -19.39 8.06 11.00
C LEU A 139 -18.97 8.00 12.46
N ALA A 140 -17.70 7.76 12.74
CA ALA A 140 -17.17 7.65 14.10
C ALA A 140 -17.47 8.92 14.90
N ALA A 141 -17.23 10.08 14.28
CA ALA A 141 -17.54 11.37 14.86
C ALA A 141 -19.05 11.57 15.09
N LYS A 142 -19.92 11.14 14.16
CA LYS A 142 -21.38 11.28 14.31
C LYS A 142 -21.95 10.37 15.41
N VAL A 143 -21.59 9.09 15.41
CA VAL A 143 -22.05 8.11 16.40
C VAL A 143 -21.66 8.52 17.83
N LYS A 144 -20.50 9.15 17.99
CA LYS A 144 -20.02 9.69 19.26
C LYS A 144 -20.87 10.86 19.78
N ASN A 145 -21.36 11.72 18.90
CA ASN A 145 -22.06 12.95 19.25
C ASN A 145 -23.58 12.78 19.30
N ASP A 146 -24.13 11.91 18.46
CA ASP A 146 -25.56 11.63 18.38
C ASP A 146 -25.78 10.15 17.98
N PRO A 147 -25.88 9.24 18.97
CA PRO A 147 -26.12 7.82 18.74
C PRO A 147 -27.44 7.51 18.02
N ASP A 148 -28.38 8.47 17.98
CA ASP A 148 -29.69 8.31 17.36
C ASP A 148 -29.68 8.64 15.85
N VAL A 149 -28.56 9.11 15.30
CA VAL A 149 -28.43 9.50 13.87
C VAL A 149 -28.75 8.34 12.92
N PHE A 150 -28.61 7.07 13.31
CA PHE A 150 -28.76 5.95 12.39
C PHE A 150 -30.03 5.13 12.66
N THR A 151 -30.98 5.29 11.73
CA THR A 151 -31.98 4.29 11.35
C THR A 151 -31.66 3.80 9.94
N SER A 152 -32.06 2.58 9.57
CA SER A 152 -31.73 1.94 8.28
C SER A 152 -32.22 2.70 7.03
N ASP A 153 -33.06 3.73 7.19
CA ASP A 153 -33.55 4.62 6.13
C ASP A 153 -32.71 5.91 5.95
N ASN A 154 -31.60 6.07 6.69
CA ASN A 154 -30.73 7.23 6.56
C ASN A 154 -29.74 7.07 5.38
N ASP A 155 -29.69 8.03 4.47
CA ASP A 155 -28.69 8.07 3.38
C ASP A 155 -27.25 8.00 3.89
N ALA A 156 -26.98 8.50 5.10
CA ALA A 156 -25.69 8.36 5.76
C ALA A 156 -25.36 6.89 6.06
N ALA A 157 -26.33 6.09 6.51
CA ALA A 157 -26.20 4.65 6.75
C ALA A 157 -25.74 3.92 5.50
N ARG A 158 -26.43 4.20 4.39
CA ARG A 158 -26.13 3.59 3.09
C ARG A 158 -24.74 3.97 2.61
N ARG A 159 -24.35 5.25 2.72
CA ARG A 159 -23.00 5.70 2.35
C ARG A 159 -21.92 5.04 3.17
N THR A 160 -22.13 4.89 4.48
CA THR A 160 -21.12 4.23 5.33
C THR A 160 -21.03 2.73 5.03
N VAL A 161 -22.14 2.03 4.84
CA VAL A 161 -22.10 0.62 4.42
C VAL A 161 -21.35 0.48 3.10
N THR A 162 -21.66 1.30 2.09
CA THR A 162 -20.93 1.29 0.81
C THR A 162 -19.43 1.55 1.00
N ALA A 163 -19.05 2.49 1.86
CA ALA A 163 -17.64 2.78 2.16
C ALA A 163 -16.96 1.61 2.88
N ALA A 164 -17.59 1.04 3.90
CA ALA A 164 -17.10 -0.14 4.60
C ALA A 164 -16.91 -1.32 3.62
N SER A 165 -17.90 -1.58 2.77
CA SER A 165 -17.86 -2.65 1.77
C SER A 165 -16.72 -2.47 0.76
N ALA A 166 -16.45 -1.23 0.35
CA ALA A 166 -15.32 -0.93 -0.53
C ALA A 166 -13.97 -1.26 0.14
N VAL A 167 -13.82 -0.92 1.42
CA VAL A 167 -12.62 -1.28 2.19
C VAL A 167 -12.53 -2.78 2.43
N VAL A 168 -13.65 -3.44 2.75
CA VAL A 168 -13.73 -4.90 2.90
C VAL A 168 -13.29 -5.61 1.63
N LEU A 169 -13.74 -5.14 0.46
CA LEU A 169 -13.36 -5.71 -0.82
C LEU A 169 -11.84 -5.64 -1.03
N GLU A 170 -11.23 -4.49 -0.74
CA GLU A 170 -9.79 -4.28 -0.86
C GLU A 170 -9.00 -5.19 0.09
N LEU A 171 -9.36 -5.23 1.37
CA LEU A 171 -8.69 -6.07 2.36
C LEU A 171 -8.88 -7.57 2.09
N ALA A 172 -10.07 -7.98 1.63
CA ALA A 172 -10.35 -9.36 1.26
C ALA A 172 -9.56 -9.77 0.01
N GLY A 173 -9.37 -8.85 -0.94
CA GLY A 173 -8.46 -9.01 -2.07
C GLY A 173 -7.04 -9.29 -1.60
N ARG A 174 -6.51 -8.45 -0.70
CA ARG A 174 -5.18 -8.64 -0.09
C ARG A 174 -5.08 -9.96 0.67
N LEU A 175 -6.08 -10.33 1.47
CA LEU A 175 -6.08 -11.61 2.18
C LEU A 175 -6.06 -12.81 1.21
N SER A 176 -6.77 -12.69 0.08
CA SER A 176 -6.78 -13.72 -0.95
C SER A 176 -5.42 -13.89 -1.63
N GLU A 177 -4.62 -12.82 -1.75
CA GLU A 177 -3.23 -12.87 -2.24
C GLU A 177 -2.37 -13.79 -1.36
N PHE A 178 -2.57 -13.77 -0.03
CA PHE A 178 -1.85 -14.68 0.90
C PHE A 178 -2.37 -16.11 0.86
N GLN A 179 -3.69 -16.28 0.75
CA GLN A 179 -4.32 -17.60 0.82
C GLN A 179 -4.10 -18.42 -0.46
N ASN A 180 -4.12 -17.76 -1.63
CA ASN A 180 -4.04 -18.42 -2.93
C ASN A 180 -3.11 -17.66 -3.90
N PRO A 181 -1.81 -17.50 -3.58
CA PRO A 181 -0.90 -16.61 -4.30
C PRO A 181 -0.78 -16.97 -5.79
N GLU A 182 -0.60 -18.24 -6.12
CA GLU A 182 -0.47 -18.71 -7.51
C GLU A 182 -1.74 -18.44 -8.34
N GLN A 183 -2.92 -18.70 -7.75
CA GLN A 183 -4.19 -18.43 -8.42
C GLN A 183 -4.39 -16.92 -8.63
N GLN A 184 -4.11 -16.11 -7.60
CA GLN A 184 -4.22 -14.65 -7.69
C GLN A 184 -3.22 -14.09 -8.71
N LEU A 185 -2.03 -14.66 -8.79
CA LEU A 185 -1.02 -14.31 -9.77
C LEU A 185 -1.55 -14.56 -11.19
N ASN A 186 -2.08 -15.74 -11.47
CA ASN A 186 -2.63 -16.06 -12.79
C ASN A 186 -3.82 -15.15 -13.16
N ILE A 187 -4.75 -14.91 -12.24
CA ILE A 187 -5.87 -13.96 -12.46
C ILE A 187 -5.34 -12.55 -12.76
N THR A 188 -4.32 -12.10 -12.02
CA THR A 188 -3.73 -10.78 -12.20
C THR A 188 -3.02 -10.66 -13.54
N ARG A 189 -2.27 -11.71 -13.95
CA ARG A 189 -1.63 -11.78 -15.27
C ARG A 189 -2.64 -11.70 -16.41
N GLU A 190 -3.72 -12.48 -16.34
CA GLU A 190 -4.80 -12.45 -17.34
C GLU A 190 -5.45 -11.06 -17.44
N ALA A 191 -5.76 -10.44 -16.29
CA ALA A 191 -6.33 -9.11 -16.23
C ALA A 191 -5.36 -8.05 -16.80
N LEU A 192 -4.05 -8.19 -16.54
CA LEU A 192 -3.03 -7.28 -17.04
C LEU A 192 -2.85 -7.42 -18.56
N ARG A 193 -2.81 -8.65 -19.09
CA ARG A 193 -2.81 -8.93 -20.55
C ARG A 193 -3.99 -8.26 -21.25
N ALA A 194 -5.18 -8.30 -20.63
CA ALA A 194 -6.36 -7.62 -21.16
C ALA A 194 -6.21 -6.08 -21.14
N GLN A 195 -5.59 -5.50 -20.11
CA GLN A 195 -5.38 -4.05 -20.04
C GLN A 195 -4.29 -3.54 -20.98
N ILE A 196 -3.26 -4.32 -21.30
CA ILE A 196 -2.20 -3.90 -22.24
C ILE A 196 -2.81 -3.43 -23.57
N ALA A 197 -3.79 -4.18 -24.09
CA ALA A 197 -4.49 -3.81 -25.32
C ALA A 197 -5.32 -2.52 -25.19
N GLU A 198 -5.79 -2.19 -23.98
CA GLU A 198 -6.51 -0.94 -23.73
C GLU A 198 -5.58 0.25 -23.51
N LEU A 199 -4.37 0.02 -22.98
CA LEU A 199 -3.41 1.08 -22.69
C LEU A 199 -2.89 1.78 -23.94
N SER A 200 -2.77 1.07 -25.07
CA SER A 200 -2.36 1.67 -26.34
C SER A 200 -3.30 2.78 -26.82
N ASP A 201 -4.55 2.78 -26.33
CA ASP A 201 -5.55 3.79 -26.68
C ASP A 201 -5.49 5.04 -25.78
N ILE A 202 -4.69 5.06 -24.70
CA ILE A 202 -4.66 6.19 -23.75
C ILE A 202 -4.31 7.51 -24.45
N ALA A 203 -3.28 7.54 -25.29
CA ALA A 203 -2.89 8.74 -26.03
C ALA A 203 -4.04 9.22 -26.95
N VAL A 204 -4.78 8.29 -27.56
CA VAL A 204 -5.95 8.59 -28.40
C VAL A 204 -7.11 9.14 -27.54
N MET A 205 -7.36 8.58 -26.36
CA MET A 205 -8.40 9.07 -25.45
C MET A 205 -8.13 10.51 -25.01
N LEU A 206 -6.87 10.82 -24.68
CA LEU A 206 -6.47 12.17 -24.29
C LEU A 206 -6.62 13.16 -25.45
N GLN A 207 -6.23 12.79 -26.66
CA GLN A 207 -6.45 13.61 -27.86
C GLN A 207 -7.93 13.89 -28.14
N GLN A 208 -8.83 12.99 -27.72
CA GLN A 208 -10.28 13.14 -27.83
C GLN A 208 -10.90 13.93 -26.66
N GLY A 209 -10.12 14.40 -25.69
CA GLY A 209 -10.60 15.07 -24.48
C GLY A 209 -11.31 14.13 -23.51
N ARG A 210 -10.99 12.83 -23.53
CA ARG A 210 -11.55 11.79 -22.67
C ARG A 210 -10.65 11.48 -21.48
N ASP A 211 -10.14 12.52 -20.84
CA ASP A 211 -9.09 12.45 -19.82
C ASP A 211 -9.51 11.60 -18.62
N ALA A 212 -10.78 11.68 -18.21
CA ALA A 212 -11.32 10.88 -17.11
C ALA A 212 -11.32 9.37 -17.42
N ASP A 213 -11.57 8.98 -18.68
CA ASP A 213 -11.52 7.58 -19.09
C ASP A 213 -10.07 7.08 -19.13
N ALA A 214 -9.16 7.90 -19.67
CA ALA A 214 -7.73 7.60 -19.71
C ALA A 214 -7.14 7.41 -18.30
N MET A 215 -7.44 8.32 -17.38
CA MET A 215 -7.02 8.23 -15.98
C MET A 215 -7.57 6.99 -15.28
N LYS A 216 -8.82 6.62 -15.56
CA LYS A 216 -9.43 5.42 -14.99
C LYS A 216 -8.74 4.14 -15.48
N GLN A 217 -8.38 4.08 -16.76
CA GLN A 217 -7.64 2.94 -17.31
C GLN A 217 -6.23 2.86 -16.73
N LEU A 218 -5.56 3.99 -16.58
CA LEU A 218 -4.23 4.04 -15.99
C LEU A 218 -4.27 3.57 -14.52
N LEU A 219 -5.21 4.07 -13.73
CA LEU A 219 -5.36 3.68 -12.32
C LEU A 219 -5.58 2.16 -12.19
N LYS A 220 -6.49 1.60 -13.01
CA LYS A 220 -6.73 0.16 -13.03
C LYS A 220 -5.47 -0.63 -13.39
N PHE A 221 -4.68 -0.12 -14.34
CA PHE A 221 -3.43 -0.75 -14.73
C PHE A 221 -2.38 -0.69 -13.61
N THR A 222 -2.19 0.47 -12.96
CA THR A 222 -1.27 0.61 -11.84
C THR A 222 -1.65 -0.30 -10.68
N GLU A 223 -2.94 -0.44 -10.36
CA GLU A 223 -3.42 -1.37 -9.33
C GLU A 223 -3.07 -2.84 -9.64
N LEU A 224 -3.21 -3.25 -10.91
CA LEU A 224 -2.85 -4.60 -11.35
C LEU A 224 -1.33 -4.83 -11.30
N VAL A 225 -0.54 -3.84 -11.70
CA VAL A 225 0.93 -3.91 -11.61
C VAL A 225 1.38 -3.99 -10.15
N GLU A 226 0.86 -3.12 -9.27
CA GLU A 226 1.15 -3.19 -7.84
C GLU A 226 0.79 -4.54 -7.23
N LYS A 227 -0.36 -5.12 -7.61
CA LYS A 227 -0.74 -6.46 -7.19
C LYS A 227 0.24 -7.52 -7.67
N LEU A 228 0.69 -7.42 -8.91
CA LEU A 228 1.66 -8.34 -9.50
C LEU A 228 3.02 -8.29 -8.77
N ILE A 229 3.47 -7.08 -8.41
CA ILE A 229 4.67 -6.86 -7.56
C ILE A 229 4.50 -7.53 -6.22
N ARG A 230 3.36 -7.30 -5.54
CA ARG A 230 3.09 -7.88 -4.21
C ARG A 230 3.08 -9.40 -4.21
N LEU A 231 2.61 -10.01 -5.30
CA LEU A 231 2.58 -11.46 -5.48
C LEU A 231 3.97 -12.05 -5.81
N GLY A 232 5.02 -11.22 -5.88
CA GLY A 232 6.39 -11.68 -6.03
C GLY A 232 6.76 -12.08 -7.46
N ALA A 233 6.04 -11.56 -8.47
CA ALA A 233 6.35 -11.84 -9.86
C ALA A 233 7.66 -11.18 -10.35
N TRP A 234 8.15 -10.14 -9.64
CA TRP A 234 9.38 -9.45 -10.02
C TRP A 234 10.61 -9.86 -9.21
N SER A 235 11.74 -9.84 -9.92
CA SER A 235 13.06 -9.86 -9.31
C SER A 235 13.41 -8.49 -8.73
N HIS A 236 14.35 -8.46 -7.78
CA HIS A 236 14.72 -7.22 -7.09
C HIS A 236 15.30 -6.21 -8.09
N GLY A 237 14.75 -4.99 -8.15
CA GLY A 237 15.20 -3.89 -9.00
C GLY A 237 14.22 -3.48 -10.11
N GLU A 238 13.56 -4.44 -10.76
CA GLU A 238 12.63 -4.18 -11.89
C GLU A 238 11.43 -3.33 -11.45
N GLY A 239 10.94 -3.53 -10.23
CA GLY A 239 9.85 -2.73 -9.68
C GLY A 239 10.23 -1.29 -9.32
N SER A 240 11.51 -1.05 -9.02
CA SER A 240 11.97 0.32 -8.75
C SER A 240 12.00 1.14 -10.03
N GLU A 241 12.43 0.56 -11.14
CA GLU A 241 12.44 1.24 -12.45
C GLU A 241 11.01 1.56 -12.91
N LEU A 242 10.07 0.62 -12.75
CA LEU A 242 8.67 0.86 -13.09
C LEU A 242 8.02 1.96 -12.25
N ASN A 243 8.37 2.08 -10.98
CA ASN A 243 7.93 3.22 -10.17
C ASN A 243 8.47 4.55 -10.70
N THR A 244 9.69 4.58 -11.25
CA THR A 244 10.23 5.77 -11.91
C THR A 244 9.38 6.14 -13.13
N PHE A 245 9.08 5.18 -14.01
CA PHE A 245 8.24 5.44 -15.19
C PHE A 245 6.81 5.84 -14.83
N PHE A 246 6.20 5.27 -13.78
CA PHE A 246 4.90 5.73 -13.29
C PHE A 246 4.95 7.15 -12.73
N GLY A 247 6.04 7.52 -12.04
CA GLY A 247 6.26 8.90 -11.61
C GLY A 247 6.36 9.88 -12.78
N GLU A 248 7.10 9.51 -13.82
CA GLU A 248 7.21 10.30 -15.06
C GLU A 248 5.86 10.39 -15.79
N LEU A 249 5.10 9.29 -15.81
CA LEU A 249 3.78 9.26 -16.42
C LEU A 249 2.80 10.21 -15.71
N ILE A 250 2.78 10.22 -14.38
CA ILE A 250 1.97 11.17 -13.60
C ILE A 250 2.35 12.62 -13.93
N GLN A 251 3.65 12.93 -14.01
CA GLN A 251 4.12 14.27 -14.38
C GLN A 251 3.72 14.66 -15.80
N ALA A 252 3.78 13.71 -16.74
CA ALA A 252 3.34 13.92 -18.12
C ALA A 252 1.82 14.21 -18.19
N PHE A 253 1.03 13.55 -17.35
CA PHE A 253 -0.40 13.83 -17.20
C PHE A 253 -0.68 15.22 -16.65
N GLU A 254 0.03 15.65 -15.60
CA GLU A 254 -0.11 16.99 -15.04
C GLU A 254 0.28 18.09 -16.04
N ALA A 255 1.22 17.80 -16.93
CA ALA A 255 1.65 18.69 -18.00
C ALA A 255 0.79 18.62 -19.28
N GLU A 256 -0.24 17.75 -19.31
CA GLU A 256 -1.05 17.43 -20.50
C GLU A 256 -0.20 17.00 -21.72
N ASP A 257 0.97 16.40 -21.49
CA ASP A 257 1.89 15.97 -22.54
C ASP A 257 1.49 14.60 -23.10
N THR A 258 0.49 14.61 -23.98
CA THR A 258 -0.05 13.40 -24.61
C THR A 258 0.97 12.60 -25.43
N VAL A 259 2.05 13.24 -25.91
CA VAL A 259 3.11 12.58 -26.66
C VAL A 259 3.99 11.79 -25.70
N LEU A 260 4.46 12.44 -24.63
CA LEU A 260 5.26 11.78 -23.61
C LEU A 260 4.50 10.63 -22.93
N ILE A 261 3.21 10.81 -22.66
CA ILE A 261 2.35 9.73 -22.13
C ILE A 261 2.32 8.53 -23.08
N GLY A 262 2.14 8.78 -24.38
CA GLY A 262 2.17 7.72 -25.40
C GLY A 262 3.52 7.02 -25.44
N ASP A 263 4.61 7.78 -25.45
CA ASP A 263 5.97 7.25 -25.53
C ASP A 263 6.32 6.40 -24.29
N LEU A 264 6.00 6.88 -23.09
CA LEU A 264 6.21 6.14 -21.84
C LEU A 264 5.42 4.83 -21.81
N VAL A 265 4.15 4.86 -22.22
CA VAL A 265 3.32 3.66 -22.25
C VAL A 265 3.85 2.67 -23.29
N GLU A 266 4.06 3.10 -24.53
CA GLU A 266 4.39 2.23 -25.66
C GLU A 266 5.82 1.66 -25.58
N TYR A 267 6.81 2.47 -25.19
CA TYR A 267 8.22 2.10 -25.28
C TYR A 267 8.86 1.74 -23.94
N GLU A 268 8.35 2.26 -22.82
CA GLU A 268 8.97 2.00 -21.52
C GLU A 268 8.17 0.99 -20.69
N ILE A 269 6.87 1.21 -20.53
CA ILE A 269 6.03 0.44 -19.61
C ILE A 269 5.60 -0.89 -20.23
N LEU A 270 4.94 -0.86 -21.40
CA LEU A 270 4.37 -2.06 -22.02
C LEU A 270 5.41 -3.17 -22.28
N PRO A 271 6.58 -2.89 -22.89
CA PRO A 271 7.55 -3.95 -23.19
C PRO A 271 8.07 -4.67 -21.94
N ARG A 272 8.19 -3.96 -20.80
CA ARG A 272 8.63 -4.55 -19.53
C ARG A 272 7.55 -5.42 -18.90
N ILE A 273 6.29 -4.98 -18.96
CA ILE A 273 5.17 -5.79 -18.50
C ILE A 273 5.00 -7.05 -19.37
N GLU A 274 5.13 -6.94 -20.68
CA GLU A 274 5.05 -8.11 -21.58
C GLU A 274 6.17 -9.12 -21.29
N ALA A 275 7.42 -8.65 -21.16
CA ALA A 275 8.56 -9.50 -20.82
C ALA A 275 8.33 -10.30 -19.53
N LEU A 276 7.75 -9.66 -18.51
CA LEU A 276 7.39 -10.29 -17.24
C LEU A 276 6.30 -11.35 -17.40
N LEU A 277 5.28 -11.05 -18.21
CA LEU A 277 4.16 -11.96 -18.43
C LEU A 277 4.55 -13.18 -19.27
N ASP A 278 5.62 -13.06 -20.07
CA ASP A 278 6.13 -14.13 -20.93
C ASP A 278 7.22 -14.97 -20.25
N SER A 279 7.99 -14.41 -19.31
CA SER A 279 9.10 -15.12 -18.65
C SER A 279 8.68 -16.36 -17.83
N ASP A 280 7.42 -16.43 -17.39
CA ASP A 280 6.92 -17.53 -16.57
C ASP A 280 6.15 -18.62 -17.34
N ASP A 281 5.80 -18.40 -18.62
CA ASP A 281 5.22 -19.45 -19.47
C ASP A 281 6.26 -20.52 -19.88
N ALA A 282 7.56 -20.25 -19.67
CA ALA A 282 8.65 -21.19 -19.93
C ALA A 282 8.91 -22.19 -18.79
N GLY A 283 8.21 -22.07 -17.65
CA GLY A 283 8.43 -22.87 -16.44
C GLY A 283 7.31 -23.87 -16.08
N SER A 284 6.30 -24.04 -16.94
CA SER A 284 5.17 -24.99 -16.74
C SER A 284 5.40 -26.35 -17.41
#